data_AF-A0A9E7F473-F1
#
_entry.id   AF-A0A9E7F473-F1
#
_cell.length_a   1.000
_cell.length_b   1.000
_cell.length_c   1.000
_cell.angle_alpha   90.00
_cell.angle_beta   90.00
_cell.angle_gamma   90.00
#
_symmetry.space_group_name_H-M   'P 1'
#
loop_
_entity.id
_entity.type
_entity.pdbx_description
1 polymer ?
#
loop_
_entity_poly.entity_id
_entity_poly.type
_entity_poly.pdbx_seq_one_letter_code
_entity_poly.pdbx_strand_id
1 'polypeptide(L)'
;MQLGRATMVSKAKRNLLPSGHLLLPPSMKNFASCFSEHAVKVSEPSCSGSSSSGNSLVVDAGCSVLSAVTCLYRTRLIAAQRELLIRVAWSKGQAGPMLSVGIDDDPSLDGWEPSAMNCQLLRKKKGSRAFAAGDCAVRLHWDISSAKFGSGPEPVDGFYVVMVVNSELALSLGDMSEECTRRFEEALPVAESSMISRKEQVIGQGLHSTRARFRDDGGDHEITIGCKEEGWDGKEPELSVTVDKKRVVHVRRLRWNFRGNQTLFIDGSPVDMMWDVHGWRFGNAPGWAVFMFRKRSALESRLWLEEETVDREQGGAPGFSLLIQQAFKM
;
A
#
# COMPACT_ATOMS: atom_id res chain seq x y z
N MET A 1 -23.36 -50.04 56.21
CA MET A 1 -22.17 -50.62 55.58
C MET A 1 -21.36 -49.45 55.02
N GLN A 2 -20.52 -48.77 55.81
CA GLN A 2 -19.16 -49.14 56.25
C GLN A 2 -18.18 -49.08 55.05
N LEU A 3 -17.52 -47.92 54.85
CA LEU A 3 -16.15 -47.55 55.27
C LEU A 3 -15.05 -48.28 54.48
N GLY A 4 -14.11 -47.52 53.90
CA GLY A 4 -12.91 -48.09 53.26
C GLY A 4 -11.94 -47.06 52.69
N ARG A 5 -11.22 -46.38 53.58
CA ARG A 5 -10.05 -45.53 53.32
C ARG A 5 -8.84 -46.42 53.02
N ALA A 6 -7.96 -46.05 52.10
CA ALA A 6 -6.59 -46.57 52.05
C ALA A 6 -5.58 -45.43 51.96
N THR A 7 -4.59 -45.49 52.84
CA THR A 7 -3.50 -44.55 53.06
C THR A 7 -2.21 -45.39 53.17
N MET A 8 -1.15 -44.97 52.49
CA MET A 8 0.27 -45.16 52.84
C MET A 8 0.96 -43.90 52.25
N VAL A 9 1.67 -43.00 52.94
CA VAL A 9 2.64 -43.02 54.05
C VAL A 9 3.84 -43.93 53.78
N SER A 10 4.98 -43.35 53.38
CA SER A 10 6.10 -43.14 54.34
C SER A 10 7.24 -42.26 53.79
N LYS A 11 7.69 -41.34 54.68
CA LYS A 11 9.05 -40.83 54.99
C LYS A 11 9.98 -40.40 53.83
N ALA A 12 10.47 -39.16 53.69
CA ALA A 12 11.03 -38.13 54.60
C ALA A 12 12.37 -38.49 55.30
N LYS A 13 13.49 -37.93 54.79
CA LYS A 13 14.56 -37.15 55.49
C LYS A 13 15.73 -36.95 54.49
N ARG A 14 16.02 -35.74 54.01
CA ARG A 14 16.64 -34.54 54.64
C ARG A 14 18.17 -34.64 54.80
N ASN A 15 18.80 -33.54 54.34
CA ASN A 15 20.04 -32.90 54.80
C ASN A 15 21.34 -33.37 54.10
N LEU A 16 22.30 -32.51 53.71
CA LEU A 16 22.53 -31.07 53.88
C LEU A 16 23.63 -30.64 52.86
N LEU A 17 23.51 -29.41 52.34
CA LEU A 17 24.53 -28.52 51.74
C LEU A 17 25.65 -28.19 52.77
N PRO A 18 26.77 -27.45 52.48
CA PRO A 18 26.89 -26.29 51.56
C PRO A 18 28.26 -26.11 50.85
N SER A 19 28.40 -25.24 49.85
CA SER A 19 28.85 -23.82 49.93
C SER A 19 29.05 -23.38 48.46
N GLY A 20 28.76 -22.20 47.91
CA GLY A 20 28.81 -20.77 48.30
C GLY A 20 29.34 -20.07 47.01
N HIS A 21 28.65 -19.13 46.36
CA HIS A 21 28.73 -17.66 46.49
C HIS A 21 27.76 -17.09 45.40
N LEU A 22 26.63 -16.39 45.69
CA LEU A 22 26.42 -14.94 45.84
C LEU A 22 27.17 -14.08 44.78
N LEU A 23 26.53 -13.26 43.93
CA LEU A 23 25.86 -11.98 44.26
C LEU A 23 24.93 -11.46 43.11
N LEU A 24 23.88 -10.73 43.47
CA LEU A 24 23.08 -9.75 42.67
C LEU A 24 23.33 -8.34 43.29
N PRO A 25 22.71 -7.23 42.83
CA PRO A 25 22.76 -6.50 41.55
C PRO A 25 23.26 -5.03 41.77
N PRO A 26 23.14 -4.07 40.82
CA PRO A 26 21.98 -3.16 40.86
C PRO A 26 21.48 -2.61 39.50
N SER A 27 20.29 -2.02 39.56
CA SER A 27 19.59 -1.23 38.52
C SER A 27 20.26 0.13 38.24
N MET A 28 20.31 0.55 36.96
CA MET A 28 19.96 1.93 36.56
C MET A 28 19.81 2.08 35.03
N LYS A 29 18.93 3.02 34.67
CA LYS A 29 18.63 3.57 33.34
C LYS A 29 19.84 4.28 32.74
N ASN A 30 20.01 4.26 31.40
CA ASN A 30 20.31 5.46 30.58
C ASN A 30 20.35 5.18 29.07
N PHE A 31 19.91 6.19 28.33
CA PHE A 31 19.95 6.38 26.88
C PHE A 31 21.38 6.49 26.34
N ALA A 32 21.61 5.98 25.13
CA ALA A 32 22.59 6.43 24.11
C ALA A 32 22.33 5.59 22.84
N SER A 33 21.89 6.09 21.68
CA SER A 33 22.53 7.03 20.75
C SER A 33 24.01 6.73 20.51
N CYS A 34 24.34 6.13 19.36
CA CYS A 34 25.61 6.23 18.62
C CYS A 34 25.39 5.45 17.30
N PHE A 35 25.15 6.12 16.17
CA PHE A 35 26.18 6.66 15.28
C PHE A 35 27.35 5.69 15.07
N SER A 36 27.35 5.01 13.93
CA SER A 36 28.58 4.56 13.28
C SER A 36 28.75 5.38 12.00
N GLU A 37 29.48 6.49 12.13
CA GLU A 37 30.26 7.05 11.04
C GLU A 37 31.35 6.05 10.63
N HIS A 38 31.76 6.12 9.36
CA HIS A 38 32.76 5.29 8.66
C HIS A 38 32.21 4.12 7.84
N ALA A 39 31.64 4.44 6.68
CA ALA A 39 31.84 3.63 5.48
C ALA A 39 32.24 4.54 4.31
N VAL A 40 33.24 4.07 3.57
CA VAL A 40 34.16 4.82 2.70
C VAL A 40 33.50 5.24 1.37
N LYS A 41 33.86 6.45 0.92
CA LYS A 41 33.61 7.01 -0.42
C LYS A 41 33.95 6.03 -1.54
N VAL A 42 33.04 5.88 -2.49
CA VAL A 42 33.38 5.64 -3.90
C VAL A 42 32.64 6.68 -4.72
N SER A 43 33.40 7.62 -5.27
CA SER A 43 32.91 8.64 -6.21
C SER A 43 32.81 8.07 -7.62
N GLU A 44 31.85 8.64 -8.35
CA GLU A 44 31.30 8.36 -9.69
C GLU A 44 32.29 8.30 -10.87
N PRO A 45 31.82 7.90 -12.07
CA PRO A 45 32.19 8.57 -13.31
C PRO A 45 31.21 9.71 -13.64
N SER A 46 31.77 10.92 -13.72
CA SER A 46 31.11 12.16 -14.12
C SER A 46 30.63 12.16 -15.58
N CYS A 47 29.58 12.93 -15.84
CA CYS A 47 29.45 13.72 -17.07
C CYS A 47 29.09 15.16 -16.68
N SER A 48 30.00 16.08 -16.97
CA SER A 48 29.99 17.50 -16.61
C SER A 48 29.00 18.33 -17.42
N GLY A 49 28.50 19.42 -16.84
CA GLY A 49 27.76 20.45 -17.60
C GLY A 49 27.21 21.67 -16.83
N SER A 50 28.05 22.37 -16.08
CA SER A 50 27.98 23.82 -15.72
C SER A 50 26.76 24.41 -14.98
N SER A 51 27.08 25.02 -13.84
CA SER A 51 26.25 25.85 -12.96
C SER A 51 25.98 27.26 -13.50
N SER A 52 24.73 27.74 -13.41
CA SER A 52 24.43 29.10 -12.96
C SER A 52 22.98 29.21 -12.45
N SER A 53 22.85 30.01 -11.40
CA SER A 53 21.65 30.45 -10.73
C SER A 53 20.52 30.91 -11.67
N GLY A 54 19.34 30.33 -11.49
CA GLY A 54 18.08 30.79 -12.07
C GLY A 54 17.03 29.70 -11.95
N ASN A 55 15.88 30.02 -11.33
CA ASN A 55 14.70 29.16 -11.32
C ASN A 55 14.34 28.76 -12.76
N SER A 56 14.73 27.57 -13.17
CA SER A 56 14.28 26.94 -14.40
C SER A 56 13.72 25.58 -14.03
N LEU A 57 12.40 25.47 -14.12
CA LEU A 57 11.67 24.22 -14.11
C LEU A 57 12.05 23.47 -15.39
N VAL A 58 13.24 22.87 -15.43
CA VAL A 58 13.53 21.84 -16.41
C VAL A 58 12.77 20.61 -15.94
N VAL A 59 11.50 20.53 -16.35
CA VAL A 59 10.78 19.26 -16.35
C VAL A 59 11.61 18.34 -17.22
N ASP A 60 12.25 17.36 -16.62
CA ASP A 60 12.93 16.29 -17.35
C ASP A 60 11.90 15.68 -18.30
N ALA A 61 12.07 15.92 -19.60
CA ALA A 61 11.05 15.69 -20.63
C ALA A 61 10.77 14.20 -20.89
N GLY A 62 11.40 13.29 -20.14
CA GLY A 62 11.25 11.85 -20.22
C GLY A 62 10.61 11.17 -19.00
N CYS A 63 10.17 11.90 -17.97
CA CYS A 63 9.66 11.31 -16.74
C CYS A 63 8.13 11.26 -16.68
N SER A 64 7.59 10.08 -16.32
CA SER A 64 6.18 9.89 -16.01
C SER A 64 5.84 10.45 -14.62
N VAL A 65 4.69 11.12 -14.51
CA VAL A 65 4.24 11.77 -13.29
C VAL A 65 3.04 11.05 -12.71
N LEU A 66 3.16 10.59 -11.46
CA LEU A 66 2.03 10.08 -10.70
C LEU A 66 1.07 11.24 -10.38
N SER A 67 -0.15 11.17 -10.90
CA SER A 67 -1.17 12.22 -10.82
C SER A 67 -2.19 11.93 -9.71
N ALA A 68 -2.59 10.67 -9.56
CA ALA A 68 -3.49 10.23 -8.51
C ALA A 68 -3.14 8.83 -8.00
N VAL A 69 -3.41 8.58 -6.73
CA VAL A 69 -3.32 7.29 -6.06
C VAL A 69 -4.63 7.05 -5.34
N THR A 70 -5.21 5.87 -5.47
CA THR A 70 -6.40 5.45 -4.73
C THR A 70 -6.14 4.11 -4.08
N CYS A 71 -6.25 4.06 -2.76
CA CYS A 71 -6.09 2.84 -1.98
C CYS A 71 -7.46 2.41 -1.44
N LEU A 72 -7.71 1.11 -1.45
CA LEU A 72 -8.88 0.49 -0.87
C LEU A 72 -8.44 -0.38 0.31
N TYR A 73 -9.01 -0.11 1.47
CA TYR A 73 -8.75 -0.81 2.71
C TYR A 73 -9.97 -1.62 3.09
N ARG A 74 -9.77 -2.88 3.44
CA ARG A 74 -10.77 -3.70 4.13
C ARG A 74 -10.60 -3.50 5.62
N THR A 75 -11.69 -3.20 6.31
CA THR A 75 -11.72 -3.03 7.76
C THR A 75 -12.81 -3.89 8.37
N ARG A 76 -12.51 -4.68 9.39
CA ARG A 76 -13.47 -5.50 10.12
C ARG A 76 -13.71 -4.91 11.51
N LEU A 77 -14.91 -4.36 11.70
CA LEU A 77 -15.33 -3.81 12.99
C LEU A 77 -15.56 -4.92 14.02
N ILE A 78 -15.14 -4.68 15.26
CA ILE A 78 -15.20 -5.63 16.37
C ILE A 78 -16.64 -5.78 16.86
N ALA A 79 -17.34 -4.68 17.15
CA ALA A 79 -18.64 -4.74 17.81
C ALA A 79 -19.74 -5.25 16.86
N ALA A 80 -19.72 -4.78 15.62
CA ALA A 80 -20.71 -5.14 14.62
C ALA A 80 -20.38 -6.45 13.86
N GLN A 81 -19.14 -6.96 13.98
CA GLN A 81 -18.62 -8.05 13.14
C GLN A 81 -18.87 -7.83 11.64
N ARG A 82 -18.83 -6.56 11.24
CA ARG A 82 -19.11 -6.11 9.88
C ARG A 82 -17.82 -5.70 9.18
N GLU A 83 -17.71 -6.08 7.92
CA GLU A 83 -16.66 -5.59 7.04
C GLU A 83 -17.08 -4.28 6.36
N LEU A 84 -16.14 -3.36 6.26
CA LEU A 84 -16.25 -2.08 5.58
C LEU A 84 -15.10 -1.93 4.58
N LEU A 85 -15.39 -1.30 3.46
CA LEU A 85 -14.38 -0.90 2.49
C LEU A 85 -14.15 0.60 2.62
N ILE A 86 -12.92 1.00 2.95
CA ILE A 86 -12.54 2.40 3.10
C ILE A 86 -11.67 2.78 1.92
N ARG A 87 -12.10 3.78 1.16
CA ARG A 87 -11.38 4.31 0.01
C ARG A 87 -10.65 5.59 0.41
N VAL A 88 -9.35 5.64 0.14
CA VAL A 88 -8.51 6.83 0.34
C VAL A 88 -7.90 7.19 -1.00
N ALA A 89 -8.13 8.41 -1.48
CA ALA A 89 -7.51 8.88 -2.72
C ALA A 89 -6.76 10.19 -2.52
N TRP A 90 -5.56 10.22 -3.08
CA TRP A 90 -4.66 11.35 -3.16
C TRP A 90 -4.53 11.77 -4.62
N SER A 91 -4.67 13.06 -4.93
CA SER A 91 -4.49 13.55 -6.29
C SER A 91 -3.84 14.93 -6.33
N LYS A 92 -3.20 15.25 -7.46
CA LYS A 92 -2.68 16.61 -7.72
C LYS A 92 -3.82 17.49 -8.22
N GLY A 93 -4.25 18.45 -7.40
CA GLY A 93 -5.16 19.51 -7.81
C GLY A 93 -4.44 20.75 -8.34
N GLN A 94 -5.18 21.64 -9.02
CA GLN A 94 -4.65 22.94 -9.48
C GLN A 94 -4.13 23.83 -8.34
N ALA A 95 -4.66 23.66 -7.12
CA ALA A 95 -4.32 24.45 -5.93
C ALA A 95 -3.50 23.66 -4.89
N GLY A 96 -2.96 22.50 -5.26
CA GLY A 96 -2.17 21.63 -4.38
C GLY A 96 -2.74 20.21 -4.21
N PRO A 97 -2.15 19.41 -3.31
CA PRO A 97 -2.60 18.05 -3.03
C PRO A 97 -4.05 18.00 -2.56
N MET A 98 -4.79 17.02 -3.06
CA MET A 98 -6.19 16.76 -2.75
C MET A 98 -6.31 15.41 -2.07
N LEU A 99 -7.02 15.37 -0.93
CA LEU A 99 -7.38 14.16 -0.22
C LEU A 99 -8.90 13.96 -0.28
N SER A 100 -9.31 12.75 -0.61
CA SER A 100 -10.69 12.29 -0.46
C SER A 100 -10.70 10.96 0.27
N VAL A 101 -11.60 10.83 1.24
CA VAL A 101 -11.78 9.61 2.03
C VAL A 101 -13.26 9.30 2.11
N GLY A 102 -13.64 8.04 1.86
CA GLY A 102 -15.03 7.59 1.90
C GLY A 102 -15.13 6.12 2.29
N ILE A 103 -16.34 5.70 2.65
CA ILE A 103 -16.71 4.30 2.84
C ILE A 103 -17.45 3.87 1.58
N ASP A 104 -17.06 2.72 1.05
CA ASP A 104 -17.67 2.10 -0.12
C ASP A 104 -18.68 1.05 0.34
N ASP A 105 -19.96 1.33 0.12
CA ASP A 105 -21.06 0.42 0.46
C ASP A 105 -21.32 -0.60 -0.68
N ASP A 106 -20.70 -0.44 -1.87
CA ASP A 106 -20.79 -1.37 -3.01
C ASP A 106 -19.41 -1.58 -3.69
N PRO A 107 -18.85 -2.80 -3.71
CA PRO A 107 -17.52 -3.08 -4.28
C PRO A 107 -17.45 -3.09 -5.82
N SER A 108 -18.51 -2.72 -6.54
CA SER A 108 -18.50 -2.73 -8.01
C SER A 108 -17.45 -1.76 -8.58
N LEU A 109 -16.44 -2.31 -9.27
CA LEU A 109 -15.27 -1.58 -9.79
C LEU A 109 -15.59 -0.63 -10.95
N ASP A 110 -16.80 -0.67 -11.51
CA ASP A 110 -17.19 0.03 -12.74
C ASP A 110 -18.10 1.26 -12.53
N GLY A 111 -18.35 1.68 -11.28
CA GLY A 111 -19.40 2.66 -10.99
C GLY A 111 -19.05 3.88 -10.14
N TRP A 112 -17.79 4.09 -9.73
CA TRP A 112 -17.47 5.23 -8.86
C TRP A 112 -17.33 6.53 -9.65
N GLU A 113 -18.46 7.18 -9.94
CA GLU A 113 -18.51 8.64 -10.01
C GLU A 113 -18.29 9.18 -8.59
N PRO A 114 -17.30 10.05 -8.33
CA PRO A 114 -17.14 10.73 -7.06
C PRO A 114 -18.41 11.56 -6.76
N SER A 115 -19.42 10.96 -6.15
CA SER A 115 -20.56 11.73 -5.69
C SER A 115 -20.03 12.71 -4.64
N ALA A 116 -20.43 13.96 -4.75
CA ALA A 116 -20.00 15.04 -3.86
C ALA A 116 -20.31 14.75 -2.37
N MET A 117 -21.07 13.69 -2.07
CA MET A 117 -21.41 13.28 -0.70
C MET A 117 -20.36 12.36 -0.05
N ASN A 118 -19.61 11.57 -0.82
CA ASN A 118 -18.67 10.57 -0.27
C ASN A 118 -17.19 10.91 -0.49
N CYS A 119 -16.87 11.74 -1.48
CA CYS A 119 -15.53 12.30 -1.67
C CYS A 119 -15.48 13.70 -1.06
N GLN A 120 -15.27 13.78 0.25
CA GLN A 120 -15.05 15.08 0.88
C GLN A 120 -13.67 15.55 0.47
N LEU A 121 -13.62 16.41 -0.54
CA LEU A 121 -12.39 17.06 -0.94
C LEU A 121 -11.90 17.92 0.23
N LEU A 122 -10.92 17.40 0.97
CA LEU A 122 -10.38 18.08 2.14
C LEU A 122 -9.47 19.21 1.69
N ARG A 123 -10.08 20.35 1.29
CA ARG A 123 -9.34 21.56 0.90
C ARG A 123 -8.57 22.17 2.07
N LYS A 124 -8.98 21.87 3.30
CA LYS A 124 -8.29 22.30 4.52
C LYS A 124 -7.17 21.32 4.84
N LYS A 125 -5.97 21.85 5.08
CA LYS A 125 -4.80 21.03 5.45
C LYS A 125 -4.95 20.30 6.79
N LYS A 126 -5.83 20.75 7.68
CA LYS A 126 -6.11 20.08 8.97
C LYS A 126 -7.59 20.19 9.29
N GLY A 127 -8.15 19.17 9.91
CA GLY A 127 -9.51 19.23 10.42
C GLY A 127 -10.06 17.92 10.93
N SER A 128 -11.34 17.98 11.27
CA SER A 128 -12.15 16.83 11.61
C SER A 128 -13.54 16.99 11.02
N ARG A 129 -14.17 15.89 10.60
CA ARG A 129 -15.53 15.89 10.09
C ARG A 129 -16.24 14.63 10.54
N ALA A 130 -17.44 14.80 11.09
CA ALA A 130 -18.35 13.70 11.38
C ALA A 130 -19.43 13.63 10.29
N PHE A 131 -19.84 12.42 9.93
CA PHE A 131 -20.92 12.15 9.00
C PHE A 131 -21.48 10.74 9.25
N ALA A 132 -22.67 10.47 8.73
CA ALA A 132 -23.23 9.12 8.72
C ALA A 132 -22.99 8.49 7.34
N ALA A 133 -22.65 7.21 7.32
CA ALA A 133 -22.58 6.38 6.12
C ALA A 133 -23.46 5.15 6.38
N GLY A 134 -24.66 5.11 5.81
CA GLY A 134 -25.69 4.15 6.21
C GLY A 134 -26.03 4.25 7.70
N ASP A 135 -25.88 3.14 8.42
CA ASP A 135 -26.03 2.97 9.86
C ASP A 135 -24.72 3.22 10.65
N CYS A 136 -23.62 3.52 9.97
CA CYS A 136 -22.34 3.81 10.60
C CYS A 136 -22.20 5.31 10.92
N ALA A 137 -21.89 5.61 12.19
CA ALA A 137 -21.44 6.93 12.62
C ALA A 137 -19.93 7.07 12.38
N VAL A 138 -19.54 7.91 11.43
CA VAL A 138 -18.15 8.08 10.98
C VAL A 138 -17.59 9.41 11.47
N ARG A 139 -16.36 9.39 11.98
CA ARG A 139 -15.58 10.58 12.30
C ARG A 139 -14.20 10.48 11.66
N LEU A 140 -13.93 11.39 10.74
CA LEU A 140 -12.65 11.53 10.06
C LEU A 140 -11.85 12.66 10.70
N HIS A 141 -10.58 12.41 11.00
CA HIS A 141 -9.60 13.39 11.45
C HIS A 141 -8.40 13.37 10.51
N TRP A 142 -7.87 14.54 10.17
CA TRP A 142 -6.69 14.61 9.31
C TRP A 142 -5.83 15.82 9.64
N ASP A 143 -4.54 15.66 9.42
CA ASP A 143 -3.57 16.75 9.38
C ASP A 143 -2.50 16.45 8.33
N ILE A 144 -2.50 17.24 7.27
CA ILE A 144 -1.52 17.25 6.19
C ILE A 144 -0.78 18.61 6.15
N SER A 145 -0.84 19.38 7.24
CA SER A 145 -0.25 20.73 7.28
C SER A 145 1.28 20.72 7.22
N SER A 146 1.89 19.68 7.80
CA SER A 146 3.34 19.42 7.81
C SER A 146 3.76 18.35 6.80
N ALA A 147 2.86 17.93 5.92
CA ALA A 147 3.08 16.82 5.01
C ALA A 147 4.21 17.12 4.01
N LYS A 148 5.16 16.19 3.93
CA LYS A 148 6.22 16.16 2.92
C LYS A 148 5.79 15.25 1.79
N PHE A 149 5.96 15.72 0.56
CA PHE A 149 5.59 14.99 -0.64
C PHE A 149 6.84 14.62 -1.43
N GLY A 150 6.84 13.41 -2.00
CA GLY A 150 7.83 13.01 -2.99
C GLY A 150 7.45 13.52 -4.39
N SER A 151 7.68 12.68 -5.41
CA SER A 151 7.27 12.96 -6.79
C SER A 151 5.76 12.78 -7.02
N GLY A 152 5.06 12.07 -6.13
CA GLY A 152 3.64 11.74 -6.22
C GLY A 152 2.71 12.67 -5.42
N PRO A 153 1.38 12.44 -5.51
CA PRO A 153 0.37 13.18 -4.74
C PRO A 153 0.23 12.71 -3.29
N GLU A 154 0.75 11.53 -2.96
CA GLU A 154 0.67 10.92 -1.64
C GLU A 154 1.78 11.47 -0.73
N PRO A 155 1.45 11.91 0.50
CA PRO A 155 2.45 12.29 1.50
C PRO A 155 3.38 11.11 1.86
N VAL A 156 4.65 11.41 2.11
CA VAL A 156 5.67 10.43 2.51
C VAL A 156 5.97 10.51 4.01
N ASP A 157 5.83 11.70 4.60
CA ASP A 157 6.12 11.99 6.02
C ASP A 157 5.32 13.22 6.45
N GLY A 158 5.11 13.40 7.75
CA GLY A 158 4.55 14.61 8.34
C GLY A 158 3.04 14.71 8.20
N PHE A 159 2.32 13.60 8.15
CA PHE A 159 0.86 13.61 8.02
C PHE A 159 0.14 12.56 8.87
N TYR A 160 -1.16 12.75 9.11
CA TYR A 160 -2.02 11.67 9.57
C TYR A 160 -3.43 11.75 8.96
N VAL A 161 -4.06 10.58 8.79
CA VAL A 161 -5.48 10.42 8.47
C VAL A 161 -6.04 9.31 9.36
N VAL A 162 -7.03 9.65 10.19
CA VAL A 162 -7.65 8.73 11.15
C VAL A 162 -9.16 8.69 10.89
N MET A 163 -9.70 7.49 10.69
CA MET A 163 -11.13 7.24 10.62
C MET A 163 -11.59 6.43 11.82
N VAL A 164 -12.59 6.95 12.54
CA VAL A 164 -13.29 6.26 13.62
C VAL A 164 -14.70 5.95 13.13
N VAL A 165 -15.14 4.70 13.28
CA VAL A 165 -16.48 4.26 12.92
C VAL A 165 -17.12 3.61 14.13
N ASN A 166 -18.32 4.07 14.53
CA ASN A 166 -19.06 3.53 15.68
C ASN A 166 -18.23 3.43 16.98
N SER A 167 -17.32 4.40 17.21
CA SER A 167 -16.38 4.42 18.34
C SER A 167 -15.27 3.36 18.30
N GLU A 168 -14.97 2.82 17.12
CA GLU A 168 -13.82 1.96 16.86
C GLU A 168 -12.85 2.64 15.89
N LEU A 169 -11.55 2.50 16.11
CA LEU A 169 -10.53 3.00 15.19
C LEU A 169 -10.49 2.10 13.95
N ALA A 170 -11.02 2.60 12.84
CA ALA A 170 -11.23 1.85 11.60
C ALA A 170 -10.04 1.95 10.64
N LEU A 171 -9.38 3.12 10.59
CA LEU A 171 -8.20 3.33 9.74
C LEU A 171 -7.28 4.36 10.39
N SER A 172 -5.98 4.10 10.38
CA SER A 172 -4.92 5.01 10.80
C SER A 172 -3.82 5.01 9.75
N LEU A 173 -3.54 6.17 9.16
CA LEU A 173 -2.50 6.36 8.14
C LEU A 173 -1.58 7.52 8.53
N GLY A 174 -0.31 7.42 8.14
CA GLY A 174 0.70 8.46 8.34
C GLY A 174 1.52 8.26 9.61
N ASP A 175 2.38 9.23 9.89
CA ASP A 175 3.47 9.16 10.86
C ASP A 175 3.51 10.38 11.79
N MET A 176 2.67 11.39 11.59
CA MET A 176 2.70 12.59 12.42
C MET A 176 2.22 12.30 13.84
N SER A 177 3.20 12.40 14.74
CA SER A 177 3.23 12.11 16.16
C SER A 177 2.40 10.90 16.58
N GLU A 178 3.12 9.83 16.95
CA GLU A 178 2.60 8.72 17.74
C GLU A 178 1.66 9.24 18.84
N GLU A 179 1.91 10.38 19.46
CA GLU A 179 1.06 10.94 20.51
C GLU A 179 -0.39 11.30 20.10
N CYS A 180 -0.68 11.59 18.83
CA CYS A 180 -2.04 11.92 18.38
C CYS A 180 -2.80 10.67 17.92
N THR A 181 -2.17 9.80 17.14
CA THR A 181 -2.73 8.50 16.73
C THR A 181 -2.86 7.55 17.92
N ARG A 182 -1.85 7.51 18.81
CA ARG A 182 -1.87 6.74 20.05
C ARG A 182 -3.00 7.15 20.99
N ARG A 183 -3.43 8.43 20.99
CA ARG A 183 -4.64 8.82 21.75
C ARG A 183 -5.88 8.09 21.26
N PHE A 184 -6.02 7.85 19.96
CA PHE A 184 -7.14 7.08 19.43
C PHE A 184 -6.95 5.58 19.69
N GLU A 185 -5.74 5.06 19.51
CA GLU A 185 -5.42 3.64 19.74
C GLU A 185 -5.52 3.23 21.21
N GLU A 186 -5.17 4.11 22.15
CA GLU A 186 -5.32 3.89 23.60
C GLU A 186 -6.76 4.08 24.08
N ALA A 187 -7.56 4.91 23.39
CA ALA A 187 -8.91 5.27 23.83
C ALA A 187 -10.02 4.44 23.18
N LEU A 188 -9.77 3.83 22.01
CA LEU A 188 -10.79 3.15 21.21
C LEU A 188 -10.35 1.73 20.85
N PRO A 189 -11.27 0.77 20.75
CA PRO A 189 -10.98 -0.52 20.14
C PRO A 189 -10.46 -0.34 18.70
N VAL A 190 -9.38 -1.05 18.36
CA VAL A 190 -8.74 -0.99 17.04
C VAL A 190 -9.28 -2.11 16.16
N ALA A 191 -9.99 -1.74 15.09
CA ALA A 191 -10.50 -2.68 14.11
C ALA A 191 -9.35 -3.28 13.29
N GLU A 192 -9.52 -4.52 12.82
CA GLU A 192 -8.58 -5.14 11.89
C GLU A 192 -8.69 -4.43 10.54
N SER A 193 -7.59 -3.87 10.03
CA SER A 193 -7.58 -3.19 8.73
C SER A 193 -6.39 -3.61 7.87
N SER A 194 -6.62 -3.77 6.57
CA SER A 194 -5.60 -4.16 5.59
C SER A 194 -5.87 -3.50 4.23
N MET A 195 -4.83 -3.04 3.54
CA MET A 195 -4.96 -2.56 2.16
C MET A 195 -5.14 -3.75 1.20
N ILE A 196 -6.22 -3.77 0.43
CA ILE A 196 -6.53 -4.83 -0.54
C ILE A 196 -6.32 -4.41 -1.99
N SER A 197 -6.33 -3.10 -2.28
CA SER A 197 -6.08 -2.59 -3.62
C SER A 197 -5.39 -1.24 -3.60
N ARG A 198 -4.49 -1.02 -4.57
CA ARG A 198 -3.90 0.28 -4.90
C ARG A 198 -4.09 0.53 -6.38
N LYS A 199 -4.61 1.70 -6.72
CA LYS A 199 -4.75 2.21 -8.09
C LYS A 199 -3.88 3.45 -8.26
N GLU A 200 -3.03 3.44 -9.28
CA GLU A 200 -2.15 4.54 -9.65
C GLU A 200 -2.57 5.09 -11.01
N GLN A 201 -2.68 6.41 -11.11
CA GLN A 201 -2.91 7.11 -12.37
C GLN A 201 -1.67 7.94 -12.70
N VAL A 202 -1.05 7.59 -13.81
CA VAL A 202 0.24 8.09 -14.25
C VAL A 202 0.06 8.82 -15.57
N ILE A 203 0.65 10.00 -15.69
CA ILE A 203 0.60 10.82 -16.90
C ILE A 203 2.03 11.17 -17.31
N GLY A 204 2.39 10.93 -18.56
CA GLY A 204 3.68 11.36 -19.10
C GLY A 204 4.29 10.36 -20.07
N GLN A 205 5.51 10.64 -20.50
CA GLN A 205 6.24 9.76 -21.40
C GLN A 205 7.16 8.83 -20.60
N GLY A 206 7.48 7.68 -21.19
CA GLY A 206 8.59 6.83 -20.74
C GLY A 206 8.27 5.86 -19.60
N LEU A 207 9.20 5.79 -18.66
CA LEU A 207 9.30 4.77 -17.62
C LEU A 207 8.51 5.19 -16.38
N HIS A 208 7.59 4.35 -15.91
CA HIS A 208 6.96 4.50 -14.60
C HIS A 208 7.61 3.54 -13.61
N SER A 209 8.00 4.02 -12.43
CA SER A 209 8.48 3.18 -11.34
C SER A 209 7.59 3.36 -10.11
N THR A 210 7.20 2.25 -9.50
CA THR A 210 6.44 2.22 -8.25
C THR A 210 6.96 1.11 -7.34
N ARG A 211 6.55 1.13 -6.08
CA ARG A 211 6.86 0.09 -5.11
C ARG A 211 5.57 -0.54 -4.60
N ALA A 212 5.56 -1.86 -4.52
CA ALA A 212 4.44 -2.60 -3.97
C ALA A 212 4.90 -3.85 -3.22
N ARG A 213 4.11 -4.23 -2.24
CA ARG A 213 4.33 -5.42 -1.42
C ARG A 213 3.25 -6.44 -1.74
N PHE A 214 3.66 -7.63 -2.14
CA PHE A 214 2.73 -8.73 -2.47
C PHE A 214 2.59 -9.75 -1.36
N ARG A 215 3.34 -9.61 -0.25
CA ARG A 215 3.32 -10.52 0.88
C ARG A 215 3.45 -9.72 2.18
N ASP A 216 2.67 -10.08 3.20
CA ASP A 216 2.59 -9.31 4.45
C ASP A 216 3.92 -9.31 5.23
N ASP A 217 4.62 -10.45 5.25
CA ASP A 217 5.99 -10.62 5.78
C ASP A 217 7.11 -10.35 4.74
N GLY A 218 6.76 -9.91 3.53
CA GLY A 218 7.68 -9.61 2.44
C GLY A 218 8.17 -8.15 2.42
N GLY A 219 9.14 -7.89 1.54
CA GLY A 219 9.66 -6.54 1.28
C GLY A 219 8.85 -5.77 0.23
N ASP A 220 9.12 -4.46 0.12
CA ASP A 220 8.60 -3.66 -0.98
C ASP A 220 9.45 -3.88 -2.24
N HIS A 221 8.82 -4.34 -3.32
CA HIS A 221 9.47 -4.59 -4.61
C HIS A 221 9.37 -3.38 -5.52
N GLU A 222 10.46 -3.04 -6.19
CA GLU A 222 10.49 -2.00 -7.22
C GLU A 222 9.94 -2.57 -8.53
N ILE A 223 8.81 -2.03 -8.98
CA ILE A 223 8.18 -2.38 -10.26
C ILE A 223 8.40 -1.23 -11.21
N THR A 224 8.97 -1.54 -12.38
CA THR A 224 9.19 -0.54 -13.41
C THR A 224 8.55 -0.96 -14.71
N ILE A 225 7.75 -0.09 -15.30
CA ILE A 225 6.99 -0.30 -16.53
C ILE A 225 7.47 0.70 -17.56
N GLY A 226 7.94 0.18 -18.70
CA GLY A 226 8.33 0.99 -19.84
C GLY A 226 7.60 0.53 -21.09
N CYS A 227 6.97 1.47 -21.78
CA CYS A 227 6.51 1.28 -23.15
C CYS A 227 7.43 2.07 -24.07
N LYS A 228 8.08 1.38 -25.01
CA LYS A 228 8.80 2.05 -26.09
C LYS A 228 7.82 2.22 -27.25
N GLU A 229 7.60 3.47 -27.64
CA GLU A 229 6.85 3.79 -28.85
C GLU A 229 7.70 3.56 -30.11
N GLU A 230 7.02 3.48 -31.24
CA GLU A 230 7.64 3.40 -32.56
C GLU A 230 8.44 4.67 -32.83
N GLY A 231 9.76 4.55 -32.81
CA GLY A 231 10.65 5.66 -33.15
C GLY A 231 10.82 5.80 -34.66
N TRP A 232 11.47 6.89 -35.08
CA TRP A 232 11.96 7.05 -36.46
C TRP A 232 12.92 5.91 -36.87
N ASP A 233 13.48 5.19 -35.89
CA ASP A 233 14.30 3.99 -36.08
C ASP A 233 13.53 2.77 -36.63
N GLY A 234 12.21 2.89 -36.84
CA GLY A 234 11.36 1.84 -37.41
C GLY A 234 11.21 0.62 -36.51
N LYS A 235 11.60 0.72 -35.24
CA LYS A 235 11.47 -0.40 -34.30
C LYS A 235 10.03 -0.55 -33.84
N GLU A 236 9.58 -1.80 -33.82
CA GLU A 236 8.25 -2.16 -33.33
C GLU A 236 8.08 -1.73 -31.86
N PRO A 237 6.89 -1.27 -31.46
CA PRO A 237 6.63 -0.90 -30.08
C PRO A 237 6.73 -2.11 -29.15
N GLU A 238 7.40 -1.91 -28.01
CA GLU A 238 7.69 -2.96 -27.02
C GLU A 238 7.25 -2.53 -25.61
N LEU A 239 6.77 -3.49 -24.82
CA LEU A 239 6.52 -3.34 -23.39
C LEU A 239 7.59 -4.10 -22.63
N SER A 240 8.22 -3.44 -21.67
CA SER A 240 9.14 -4.08 -20.72
C SER A 240 8.68 -3.80 -19.30
N VAL A 241 8.61 -4.86 -18.49
CA VAL A 241 8.38 -4.74 -17.05
C VAL A 241 9.51 -5.39 -16.29
N THR A 242 10.04 -4.68 -15.30
CA THR A 242 11.04 -5.19 -14.37
C THR A 242 10.49 -5.21 -12.95
N VAL A 243 10.86 -6.24 -12.20
CA VAL A 243 10.67 -6.32 -10.75
C VAL A 243 12.07 -6.43 -10.15
N ASP A 244 12.42 -5.52 -9.23
CA ASP A 244 13.73 -5.40 -8.61
C ASP A 244 14.87 -5.43 -9.63
N LYS A 245 14.73 -4.59 -10.66
CA LYS A 245 15.68 -4.45 -11.78
C LYS A 245 15.83 -5.69 -12.68
N LYS A 246 15.13 -6.79 -12.38
CA LYS A 246 15.08 -7.99 -13.22
C LYS A 246 13.90 -7.89 -14.19
N ARG A 247 14.16 -8.05 -15.49
CA ARG A 247 13.09 -8.08 -16.50
C ARG A 247 12.25 -9.34 -16.34
N VAL A 248 10.96 -9.16 -16.06
CA VAL A 248 9.99 -10.23 -15.83
C VAL A 248 9.02 -10.39 -17.01
N VAL A 249 8.75 -9.30 -17.74
CA VAL A 249 7.92 -9.29 -18.95
C VAL A 249 8.63 -8.51 -20.04
N HIS A 250 8.63 -9.06 -21.26
CA HIS A 250 9.10 -8.40 -22.48
C HIS A 250 8.17 -8.75 -23.64
N VAL A 251 7.27 -7.84 -23.99
CA VAL A 251 6.32 -8.04 -25.10
C VAL A 251 6.82 -7.27 -26.31
N ARG A 252 7.14 -8.01 -27.38
CA ARG A 252 7.40 -7.43 -28.70
C ARG A 252 6.11 -7.31 -29.49
N ARG A 253 6.14 -6.50 -30.55
CA ARG A 253 5.01 -6.38 -31.48
C ARG A 253 3.73 -5.99 -30.75
N LEU A 254 3.78 -4.94 -29.94
CA LEU A 254 2.61 -4.49 -29.17
C LEU A 254 1.36 -4.22 -30.03
N ARG A 255 1.52 -3.96 -31.34
CA ARG A 255 0.41 -3.87 -32.30
C ARG A 255 -0.46 -5.15 -32.34
N TRP A 256 0.14 -6.30 -32.09
CA TRP A 256 -0.54 -7.61 -32.10
C TRP A 256 -0.75 -8.15 -30.69
N ASN A 257 0.15 -7.82 -29.76
CA ASN A 257 0.15 -8.31 -28.37
C ASN A 257 -0.26 -7.23 -27.37
N PHE A 258 -1.19 -6.33 -27.75
CA PHE A 258 -1.60 -5.20 -26.91
C PHE A 258 -2.39 -5.62 -25.66
N ARG A 259 -2.89 -6.86 -25.62
CA ARG A 259 -3.51 -7.47 -24.44
C ARG A 259 -2.85 -8.79 -24.13
N GLY A 260 -2.69 -9.09 -22.84
CA GLY A 260 -2.18 -10.38 -22.41
C GLY A 260 -1.97 -10.46 -20.92
N ASN A 261 -1.46 -11.60 -20.47
CA ASN A 261 -1.21 -11.89 -19.08
C ASN A 261 0.00 -12.82 -18.90
N GLN A 262 0.61 -12.77 -17.72
CA GLN A 262 1.72 -13.61 -17.32
C GLN A 262 1.72 -13.78 -15.79
N THR A 263 1.88 -15.01 -15.29
CA THR A 263 2.07 -15.25 -13.86
C THR A 263 3.54 -15.09 -13.49
N LEU A 264 3.80 -14.26 -12.50
CA LEU A 264 5.10 -13.96 -11.91
C LEU A 264 5.21 -14.65 -10.54
N PHE A 265 6.43 -14.92 -10.10
CA PHE A 265 6.68 -15.37 -8.73
C PHE A 265 7.48 -14.29 -8.00
N ILE A 266 6.85 -13.63 -7.04
CA ILE A 266 7.46 -12.56 -6.24
C ILE A 266 7.50 -13.04 -4.79
N ASP A 267 8.72 -13.08 -4.23
CA ASP A 267 9.05 -13.76 -2.97
C ASP A 267 8.66 -15.25 -2.89
N GLY A 268 8.23 -15.87 -3.99
CA GLY A 268 7.68 -17.24 -4.02
C GLY A 268 6.15 -17.31 -4.00
N SER A 269 5.46 -16.16 -3.97
CA SER A 269 4.01 -16.08 -4.14
C SER A 269 3.66 -15.84 -5.61
N PRO A 270 2.64 -16.53 -6.16
CA PRO A 270 2.16 -16.29 -7.52
C PRO A 270 1.42 -14.94 -7.62
N VAL A 271 1.85 -14.11 -8.55
CA VAL A 271 1.26 -12.80 -8.87
C VAL A 271 0.90 -12.77 -10.34
N ASP A 272 -0.38 -12.63 -10.67
CA ASP A 272 -0.81 -12.47 -12.04
C ASP A 272 -0.57 -11.04 -12.49
N MET A 273 0.20 -10.88 -13.57
CA MET A 273 0.34 -9.62 -14.27
C MET A 273 -0.53 -9.65 -15.53
N MET A 274 -1.38 -8.64 -15.72
CA MET A 274 -2.18 -8.43 -16.93
C MET A 274 -1.83 -7.07 -17.52
N TRP A 275 -1.93 -6.96 -18.84
CA TRP A 275 -1.81 -5.70 -19.55
C TRP A 275 -2.90 -5.52 -20.60
N ASP A 276 -3.39 -4.30 -20.74
CA ASP A 276 -4.19 -3.82 -21.85
C ASP A 276 -3.68 -2.43 -22.26
N VAL A 277 -2.99 -2.36 -23.41
CA VAL A 277 -2.48 -1.11 -23.96
C VAL A 277 -3.32 -0.60 -25.14
N HIS A 278 -4.49 -1.21 -25.38
CA HIS A 278 -5.36 -0.84 -26.50
C HIS A 278 -5.88 0.58 -26.37
N GLY A 279 -6.32 0.97 -25.17
CA GLY A 279 -6.86 2.31 -24.92
C GLY A 279 -5.88 3.40 -25.30
N TRP A 280 -4.61 3.25 -24.91
CA TRP A 280 -3.53 4.15 -25.32
C TRP A 280 -3.25 4.09 -26.82
N ARG A 281 -3.14 2.89 -27.41
CA ARG A 281 -2.62 2.74 -28.78
C ARG A 281 -3.64 3.03 -29.90
N PHE A 282 -4.92 2.76 -29.63
CA PHE A 282 -6.00 2.79 -30.62
C PHE A 282 -7.21 3.62 -30.17
N GLY A 283 -7.25 4.08 -28.92
CA GLY A 283 -8.35 4.90 -28.41
C GLY A 283 -8.26 6.36 -28.84
N ASN A 284 -9.40 7.06 -28.78
CA ASN A 284 -9.42 8.52 -28.87
C ASN A 284 -8.78 9.11 -27.60
N ALA A 285 -8.02 10.18 -27.75
CA ALA A 285 -7.32 10.81 -26.63
C ALA A 285 -8.29 11.39 -25.58
N PRO A 286 -7.99 11.27 -24.27
CA PRO A 286 -6.84 10.56 -23.68
C PRO A 286 -7.08 9.04 -23.56
N GLY A 287 -6.19 8.26 -24.17
CA GLY A 287 -6.17 6.80 -24.05
C GLY A 287 -5.28 6.32 -22.92
N TRP A 288 -5.67 5.22 -22.25
CA TRP A 288 -4.91 4.63 -21.14
C TRP A 288 -4.33 3.28 -21.51
N ALA A 289 -3.09 3.05 -21.09
CA ALA A 289 -2.54 1.72 -20.89
C ALA A 289 -2.84 1.27 -19.46
N VAL A 290 -3.26 0.02 -19.30
CA VAL A 290 -3.65 -0.55 -18.02
C VAL A 290 -2.75 -1.74 -17.73
N PHE A 291 -2.16 -1.74 -16.53
CA PHE A 291 -1.36 -2.84 -16.02
C PHE A 291 -1.92 -3.24 -14.67
N MET A 292 -2.20 -4.52 -14.46
CA MET A 292 -2.69 -5.03 -13.20
C MET A 292 -1.73 -6.09 -12.68
N PHE A 293 -1.40 -6.02 -11.40
CA PHE A 293 -0.71 -7.07 -10.64
C PHE A 293 -1.67 -7.55 -9.57
N ARG A 294 -2.02 -8.83 -9.58
CA ARG A 294 -2.94 -9.43 -8.61
C ARG A 294 -2.25 -10.60 -7.92
N LYS A 295 -2.01 -10.48 -6.62
CA LYS A 295 -1.57 -11.60 -5.78
C LYS A 295 -2.68 -12.64 -5.78
N ARG A 296 -2.37 -13.90 -6.09
CA ARG A 296 -3.35 -14.98 -5.88
C ARG A 296 -3.42 -15.34 -4.41
N SER A 297 -4.63 -15.59 -3.92
CA SER A 297 -4.80 -16.21 -2.61
C SER A 297 -4.37 -17.69 -2.66
N ALA A 298 -4.05 -18.28 -1.51
CA ALA A 298 -3.72 -19.71 -1.43
C ALA A 298 -4.89 -20.61 -1.90
N LEU A 299 -6.14 -20.12 -1.80
CA LEU A 299 -7.35 -20.79 -2.26
C LEU A 299 -7.58 -20.64 -3.77
N GLU A 300 -7.22 -19.50 -4.37
CA GLU A 300 -7.31 -19.22 -5.81
C GLU A 300 -6.26 -19.98 -6.66
N SER A 301 -5.43 -20.82 -6.04
CA SER A 301 -4.44 -21.64 -6.76
C SER A 301 -5.07 -22.78 -7.56
N ARG A 302 -6.39 -22.97 -7.47
CA ARG A 302 -7.14 -23.95 -8.27
C ARG A 302 -7.83 -23.22 -9.41
N LEU A 303 -7.32 -23.43 -10.62
CA LEU A 303 -8.01 -23.43 -11.92
C LEU A 303 -9.15 -22.40 -12.11
N TRP A 304 -8.95 -21.49 -13.08
CA TRP A 304 -9.83 -20.44 -13.64
C TRP A 304 -11.29 -20.82 -14.04
N LEU A 305 -11.92 -21.82 -13.44
CA LEU A 305 -13.23 -22.34 -13.87
C LEU A 305 -14.32 -22.42 -12.81
N GLU A 306 -14.01 -22.18 -11.54
CA GLU A 306 -14.98 -22.07 -10.44
C GLU A 306 -14.35 -21.02 -9.50
N GLU A 307 -14.91 -19.84 -9.22
CA GLU A 307 -16.20 -19.55 -8.61
C GLU A 307 -16.47 -18.05 -8.76
N GLU A 308 -17.64 -17.66 -9.28
CA GLU A 308 -18.17 -16.29 -9.12
C GLU A 308 -19.28 -16.25 -8.06
N THR A 309 -19.44 -17.30 -7.23
CA THR A 309 -20.59 -17.41 -6.31
C THR A 309 -20.31 -18.00 -4.93
N VAL A 310 -19.11 -18.47 -4.60
CA VAL A 310 -18.85 -19.18 -3.32
C VAL A 310 -17.95 -18.39 -2.35
N ASP A 311 -17.20 -17.39 -2.82
CA ASP A 311 -16.38 -16.52 -1.96
C ASP A 311 -17.19 -15.68 -0.97
N ARG A 312 -18.53 -15.65 -1.10
CA ARG A 312 -19.40 -14.97 -0.13
C ARG A 312 -19.59 -15.72 1.19
N GLU A 313 -19.23 -17.00 1.26
CA GLU A 313 -19.42 -17.82 2.47
C GLU A 313 -18.14 -18.47 3.03
N GLN A 314 -17.03 -18.48 2.29
CA GLN A 314 -15.78 -19.13 2.72
C GLN A 314 -14.57 -18.19 2.81
N GLY A 315 -14.72 -17.01 3.43
CA GLY A 315 -13.65 -16.33 4.19
C GLY A 315 -12.27 -16.10 3.53
N GLY A 316 -12.12 -16.27 2.22
CA GLY A 316 -10.89 -16.04 1.48
C GLY A 316 -10.80 -14.55 1.19
N ALA A 317 -9.96 -13.83 1.93
CA ALA A 317 -9.70 -12.44 1.57
C ALA A 317 -9.06 -12.39 0.15
N PRO A 318 -9.61 -11.58 -0.78
CA PRO A 318 -9.01 -11.40 -2.08
C PRO A 318 -7.59 -10.88 -1.90
N GLY A 319 -6.64 -11.45 -2.65
CA GLY A 319 -5.25 -11.04 -2.57
C GLY A 319 -5.07 -9.58 -2.99
N PHE A 320 -4.02 -8.94 -2.47
CA PHE A 320 -3.65 -7.56 -2.84
C PHE A 320 -3.59 -7.38 -4.36
N SER A 321 -4.13 -6.26 -4.83
CA SER A 321 -4.08 -5.85 -6.24
C SER A 321 -3.42 -4.47 -6.42
N LEU A 322 -2.60 -4.34 -7.45
CA LEU A 322 -2.04 -3.07 -7.92
C LEU A 322 -2.52 -2.82 -9.35
N LEU A 323 -3.26 -1.74 -9.57
CA LEU A 323 -3.73 -1.29 -10.87
C LEU A 323 -3.01 -0.01 -11.26
N ILE A 324 -2.29 -0.02 -12.37
CA ILE A 324 -1.60 1.15 -12.91
C ILE A 324 -2.28 1.53 -14.22
N GLN A 325 -2.81 2.74 -14.28
CA GLN A 325 -3.32 3.35 -15.49
C GLN A 325 -2.32 4.43 -15.93
N GLN A 326 -1.71 4.25 -17.09
CA GLN A 326 -0.74 5.19 -17.64
C GLN A 326 -1.29 5.82 -18.93
N ALA A 327 -1.47 7.14 -18.89
CA ALA A 327 -1.73 7.95 -20.07
C ALA A 327 -0.39 8.42 -20.64
N PHE A 328 0.06 7.75 -21.70
CA PHE A 328 1.24 8.18 -22.43
C PHE A 328 0.90 9.42 -23.26
N LYS A 329 1.71 10.46 -23.14
CA LYS A 329 1.55 11.67 -23.94
C LYS A 329 2.13 11.40 -25.34
N MET A 330 1.28 11.47 -26.38
CA MET A 330 1.72 11.50 -27.78
C MET A 330 2.53 12.76 -28.08
#